data_AF-A0A6L5XWY2-F1
#
_entry.id   AF-A0A6L5XWY2-F1
#
_cell.length_a   1.000
_cell.length_b   1.000
_cell.length_c   1.000
_cell.angle_alpha   90.00
_cell.angle_beta   90.00
_cell.angle_gamma   90.00
#
_symmetry.space_group_name_H-M   'P 1'
#
loop_
_entity.id
_entity.type
_entity.pdbx_description
1 polymer ?
#
loop_
_entity_poly.entity_id
_entity_poly.type
_entity_poly.pdbx_seq_one_letter_code
_entity_poly.pdbx_strand_id
1 'polypeptide(L)'
;MKTGAKAGFQKGKSLFDAVAEKAKNWLKCEKGCFLEDTNIWTESGRKAIQQIQAGDLVYARDEETGEVGLKKVKQVYETEAHTVYTITLGEGETEPIRTTNYHPFYEKEKGWVCAIQLQVGDRLCTIEGEEEVVTSIEKERVEEGVLVYNFEVEEWNSYYVAEGKVLVHNAAKRCGLVKWLRSKGGSNTNKLFKNQSLLDEHYGKHGQEIADVLGDSNYSIDKYLDDANYIINNGTYAPELNGYVSFMSGKKYGFVGLDRTTGDITTFHIKNISELIKKAPSLGFER
;
A
#
# COMPACT_ATOMS: atom_id res chain seq x y z
N MET A 1 -7.07 -1.26 -61.27
CA MET A 1 -8.00 -0.58 -60.35
C MET A 1 -7.98 -1.32 -59.01
N LYS A 2 -7.57 -0.58 -57.97
CA LYS A 2 -7.65 -0.79 -56.51
C LYS A 2 -7.44 -2.22 -55.95
N THR A 3 -6.25 -2.38 -55.39
CA THR A 3 -5.79 -3.35 -54.41
C THR A 3 -6.61 -3.28 -53.11
N GLY A 4 -6.84 -4.44 -52.48
CA GLY A 4 -7.58 -4.57 -51.23
C GLY A 4 -6.85 -3.98 -50.03
N ALA A 5 -7.56 -3.15 -49.25
CA ALA A 5 -7.11 -2.70 -47.95
C ALA A 5 -7.56 -3.71 -46.88
N LYS A 6 -6.59 -4.37 -46.24
CA LYS A 6 -6.79 -5.07 -44.98
C LYS A 6 -7.08 -4.00 -43.91
N ALA A 7 -8.28 -4.02 -43.34
CA ALA A 7 -8.55 -3.27 -42.11
C ALA A 7 -7.79 -3.97 -40.97
N GLY A 8 -6.69 -3.36 -40.53
CA GLY A 8 -5.96 -3.79 -39.35
C GLY A 8 -6.83 -3.60 -38.10
N PHE A 9 -7.04 -4.68 -37.37
CA PHE A 9 -7.65 -4.66 -36.04
C PHE A 9 -6.70 -3.90 -35.11
N GLN A 10 -7.01 -2.64 -34.78
CA GLN A 10 -6.31 -1.93 -33.72
C GLN A 10 -6.72 -2.57 -32.38
N LYS A 11 -5.74 -3.16 -31.67
CA LYS A 11 -5.89 -3.61 -30.28
C LYS A 11 -6.37 -2.40 -29.45
N GLY A 12 -7.62 -2.44 -29.00
CA GLY A 12 -8.14 -1.47 -28.03
C GLY A 12 -7.36 -1.59 -26.72
N LYS A 13 -7.02 -0.44 -26.11
CA LYS A 13 -6.47 -0.39 -24.75
C LYS A 13 -7.41 -1.13 -23.80
N SER A 14 -6.85 -1.94 -22.91
CA SER A 14 -7.65 -2.73 -21.96
C SER A 14 -8.32 -1.82 -20.93
N LEU A 15 -9.44 -2.26 -20.35
CA LEU A 15 -10.09 -1.57 -19.22
C LEU A 15 -9.11 -1.37 -18.05
N PHE A 16 -8.20 -2.32 -17.85
CA PHE A 16 -7.06 -2.22 -16.93
C PHE A 16 -6.17 -1.00 -17.21
N ASP A 17 -5.89 -0.67 -18.46
CA ASP A 17 -5.06 0.49 -18.82
C ASP A 17 -5.75 1.82 -18.50
N ALA A 18 -7.09 1.86 -18.56
CA ALA A 18 -7.89 3.05 -18.25
C ALA A 18 -8.09 3.24 -16.72
N VAL A 19 -8.28 2.16 -15.97
CA VAL A 19 -8.35 2.17 -14.50
C VAL A 19 -6.99 2.48 -13.88
N ALA A 20 -5.92 1.86 -14.42
CA ALA A 20 -4.53 2.17 -14.14
C ALA A 20 -4.15 3.63 -14.29
N GLU A 21 -4.77 4.34 -15.25
CA GLU A 21 -4.52 5.75 -15.51
C GLU A 21 -5.18 6.67 -14.48
N LYS A 22 -6.36 6.29 -13.96
CA LYS A 22 -7.12 7.06 -12.97
C LYS A 22 -6.71 6.79 -11.53
N ALA A 23 -6.25 5.57 -11.20
CA ALA A 23 -5.69 5.21 -9.90
C ALA A 23 -4.33 5.90 -9.59
N LYS A 24 -3.70 6.52 -10.60
CA LYS A 24 -2.42 7.26 -10.47
C LYS A 24 -2.42 8.38 -9.43
N ASN A 25 -3.57 8.88 -8.97
CA ASN A 25 -3.64 9.92 -7.95
C ASN A 25 -3.74 9.40 -6.50
N TRP A 26 -4.11 8.13 -6.28
CA TRP A 26 -4.17 7.50 -4.94
C TRP A 26 -2.97 6.58 -4.64
N LEU A 27 -2.11 6.39 -5.63
CA LEU A 27 -0.91 5.54 -5.59
C LEU A 27 0.37 6.35 -5.84
N LYS A 28 0.31 7.66 -5.61
CA LYS A 28 1.50 8.50 -5.53
C LYS A 28 2.00 8.44 -4.11
N CYS A 29 3.24 7.96 -3.94
CA CYS A 29 3.95 8.38 -2.75
C CYS A 29 4.35 9.84 -2.99
N GLU A 30 4.09 10.68 -2.00
CA GLU A 30 4.40 12.10 -2.06
C GLU A 30 5.64 12.35 -1.19
N LYS A 31 6.01 13.62 -1.01
CA LYS A 31 7.01 13.98 0.00
C LYS A 31 6.45 13.63 1.38
N GLY A 32 6.73 12.42 1.86
CA GLY A 32 6.42 12.02 3.23
C GLY A 32 7.42 12.63 4.21
N CYS A 33 7.02 12.72 5.47
CA CYS A 33 7.86 13.19 6.57
C CYS A 33 7.81 12.20 7.74
N PHE A 34 8.72 12.37 8.70
CA PHE A 34 8.83 11.58 9.93
C PHE A 34 8.73 12.47 11.16
N LEU A 35 8.42 11.89 12.32
CA LEU A 35 8.45 12.63 13.58
C LEU A 35 9.89 12.81 14.08
N GLU A 36 10.05 13.80 14.96
CA GLU A 36 11.33 14.35 15.40
C GLU A 36 12.35 13.32 15.93
N ASP A 37 11.86 12.25 16.53
CA ASP A 37 12.59 11.15 17.16
C ASP A 37 13.15 10.13 16.16
N THR A 38 12.70 10.18 14.89
CA THR A 38 13.09 9.16 13.90
C THR A 38 14.59 9.17 13.66
N ASN A 39 15.24 8.05 13.99
CA ASN A 39 16.68 7.87 13.84
C ASN A 39 17.09 7.71 12.37
N ILE A 40 18.05 8.53 11.93
CA ILE A 40 18.68 8.49 10.60
C ILE A 40 20.09 7.95 10.72
N TRP A 41 20.49 7.07 9.80
CA TRP A 41 21.86 6.54 9.77
C TRP A 41 22.83 7.50 9.09
N THR A 42 23.79 8.02 9.86
CA THR A 42 24.84 8.94 9.44
C THR A 42 26.22 8.27 9.47
N GLU A 43 27.24 8.95 8.96
CA GLU A 43 28.65 8.52 9.10
C GLU A 43 29.05 8.29 10.57
N SER A 44 28.50 9.10 11.49
CA SER A 44 28.79 9.05 12.92
C SER A 44 27.83 8.16 13.74
N GLY A 45 26.96 7.39 13.07
CA GLY A 45 25.93 6.57 13.72
C GLY A 45 24.53 7.17 13.61
N ARG A 46 23.64 6.83 14.56
CA ARG A 46 22.24 7.28 14.55
C ARG A 46 22.12 8.73 14.99
N LYS A 47 21.33 9.51 14.28
CA LYS A 47 21.00 10.90 14.60
C LYS A 47 19.51 11.13 14.37
N ALA A 48 18.83 11.73 15.34
CA ALA A 48 17.40 12.03 15.22
C ALA A 48 17.16 13.00 14.04
N ILE A 49 16.08 12.80 13.29
CA ILE A 49 15.83 13.55 12.05
C ILE A 49 15.73 15.06 12.28
N GLN A 50 15.19 15.50 13.42
CA GLN A 50 15.13 16.93 13.79
C GLN A 50 16.51 17.57 13.97
N GLN A 51 17.55 16.76 14.19
CA GLN A 51 18.92 17.23 14.39
C GLN A 51 19.75 17.20 13.09
N ILE A 52 19.22 16.59 12.02
CA ILE A 52 19.88 16.55 10.72
C ILE A 52 19.98 17.97 10.16
N GLN A 53 21.14 18.29 9.60
CA GLN A 53 21.43 19.61 9.03
C GLN A 53 21.95 19.47 7.60
N ALA A 54 21.75 20.53 6.80
CA ALA A 54 22.39 20.62 5.50
C ALA A 54 23.92 20.49 5.67
N GLY A 55 24.49 19.54 4.93
CA GLY A 55 25.91 19.20 5.02
C GLY A 55 26.23 17.92 5.77
N ASP A 56 25.29 17.38 6.56
CA ASP A 56 25.45 16.06 7.20
C ASP A 56 25.60 14.96 6.15
N LEU A 57 26.39 13.92 6.45
CA LEU A 57 26.50 12.73 5.62
C LEU A 57 25.58 11.62 6.15
N VAL A 58 24.66 11.17 5.30
CA VAL A 58 23.72 10.10 5.60
C VAL A 58 23.91 8.92 4.66
N TYR A 59 23.67 7.72 5.15
CA TYR A 59 23.62 6.55 4.28
C TYR A 59 22.40 6.65 3.37
N ALA A 60 22.65 6.42 2.09
CA ALA A 60 21.67 6.46 1.03
C ALA A 60 21.96 5.34 0.03
N ARG A 61 20.99 5.07 -0.86
CA ARG A 61 21.11 4.05 -1.90
C ARG A 61 20.74 4.61 -3.27
N ASP A 62 21.57 4.31 -4.26
CA ASP A 62 21.22 4.54 -5.65
C ASP A 62 20.12 3.57 -6.09
N GLU A 63 19.02 4.09 -6.61
CA GLU A 63 17.88 3.27 -7.04
C GLU A 63 18.13 2.50 -8.34
N GLU A 64 19.03 2.99 -9.19
CA GLU A 64 19.30 2.39 -10.51
C GLU A 64 20.33 1.28 -10.41
N THR A 65 21.40 1.49 -9.63
CA THR A 65 22.53 0.58 -9.48
C THR A 65 22.43 -0.28 -8.22
N GLY A 66 21.68 0.17 -7.22
CA GLY A 66 21.62 -0.45 -5.90
C GLY A 66 22.82 -0.14 -5.00
N GLU A 67 23.76 0.70 -5.44
CA GLU A 67 24.93 1.12 -4.68
C GLU A 67 24.52 1.80 -3.37
N VAL A 68 25.23 1.49 -2.29
CA VAL A 68 25.04 2.10 -0.97
C VAL A 68 26.26 2.93 -0.63
N GLY A 69 26.03 4.15 -0.15
CA GLY A 69 27.11 5.08 0.18
C GLY A 69 26.61 6.28 0.99
N LEU A 70 27.56 7.08 1.47
CA LEU A 70 27.27 8.33 2.18
C LEU A 70 26.98 9.44 1.17
N LYS A 71 25.86 10.13 1.35
CA LYS A 71 25.47 11.31 0.59
C LYS A 71 25.23 12.49 1.51
N LYS A 72 25.53 13.68 1.01
CA LYS A 72 25.38 14.93 1.74
C LYS A 72 23.93 15.38 1.74
N VAL A 73 23.42 15.81 2.88
CA VAL A 73 22.11 16.43 2.98
C VAL A 73 22.16 17.81 2.32
N LYS A 74 21.35 18.05 1.30
CA LYS A 74 21.24 19.35 0.61
C LYS A 74 20.44 20.36 1.40
N GLN A 75 19.28 19.92 1.86
CA GLN A 75 18.26 20.77 2.44
C GLN A 75 17.44 19.95 3.44
N VAL A 76 16.96 20.62 4.49
CA VAL A 76 16.03 20.08 5.48
C VAL A 76 14.68 20.77 5.35
N TYR A 77 13.62 20.06 5.71
CA TYR A 77 12.24 20.51 5.67
C TYR A 77 11.59 20.22 7.01
N GLU A 78 10.86 21.21 7.51
CA GLU A 78 10.02 21.12 8.70
C GLU A 78 8.62 21.58 8.31
N THR A 79 7.63 20.75 8.57
CA THR A 79 6.23 21.00 8.23
C THR A 79 5.32 20.45 9.32
N GLU A 80 4.02 20.61 9.16
CA GLU A 80 3.02 20.10 10.10
C GLU A 80 2.15 19.02 9.44
N ALA A 81 1.83 17.97 10.19
CA ALA A 81 0.91 16.93 9.77
C ALA A 81 -0.15 16.64 10.84
N HIS A 82 -1.36 16.30 10.40
CA HIS A 82 -2.46 15.92 11.30
C HIS A 82 -2.73 14.42 11.31
N THR A 83 -1.90 13.62 10.65
CA THR A 83 -2.09 12.16 10.58
C THR A 83 -0.74 11.49 10.65
N VAL A 84 -0.62 10.58 11.61
CA VAL A 84 0.59 9.86 11.95
C VAL A 84 0.31 8.37 11.83
N TYR A 85 1.24 7.66 11.19
CA TYR A 85 1.31 6.22 11.15
C TYR A 85 2.47 5.78 12.04
N THR A 86 2.20 4.88 12.98
CA THR A 86 3.20 4.23 13.83
C THR A 86 3.37 2.80 13.32
N ILE A 87 4.56 2.49 12.80
CA ILE A 87 4.90 1.21 12.17
C ILE A 87 5.93 0.50 13.06
N THR A 88 5.57 -0.68 13.55
CA THR A 88 6.48 -1.52 14.36
C THR A 88 7.07 -2.62 13.49
N LEU A 89 8.36 -2.90 13.69
CA LEU A 89 9.13 -3.86 12.90
C LEU A 89 9.72 -4.96 13.79
N GLY A 90 9.84 -6.17 13.26
CA GLY A 90 10.47 -7.30 13.94
C GLY A 90 9.70 -7.85 15.14
N GLU A 91 10.23 -8.91 15.74
CA GLU A 91 9.69 -9.52 16.97
C GLU A 91 10.47 -8.99 18.18
N GLY A 92 9.85 -8.11 18.99
CA GLY A 92 10.46 -7.56 20.21
C GLY A 92 10.09 -6.09 20.47
N GLU A 93 10.71 -5.47 21.48
CA GLU A 93 10.62 -4.03 21.73
C GLU A 93 11.57 -3.29 20.78
N THR A 94 11.12 -3.04 19.54
CA THR A 94 11.81 -2.16 18.60
C THR A 94 11.23 -0.76 18.66
N GLU A 95 12.07 0.25 18.42
CA GLU A 95 11.60 1.62 18.27
C GLU A 95 10.72 1.74 17.00
N PRO A 96 9.45 2.17 17.12
CA PRO A 96 8.57 2.24 15.98
C PRO A 96 8.91 3.42 15.07
N ILE A 97 8.60 3.27 13.78
CA ILE A 97 8.73 4.34 12.80
C ILE A 97 7.45 5.16 12.78
N ARG A 98 7.55 6.45 13.11
CA ARG A 98 6.42 7.38 13.12
C ARG A 98 6.48 8.29 11.90
N THR A 99 5.52 8.15 11.00
CA THR A 99 5.58 8.73 9.65
C THR A 99 4.24 9.29 9.16
N THR A 100 4.28 10.15 8.15
CA THR A 100 3.07 10.61 7.44
C THR A 100 2.54 9.57 6.44
N ASN A 101 1.27 9.70 6.06
CA ASN A 101 0.51 8.74 5.23
C ASN A 101 1.22 8.24 3.96
N TYR A 102 1.92 9.14 3.25
CA TYR A 102 2.43 8.85 1.91
C TYR A 102 3.93 8.61 1.86
N HIS A 103 4.60 8.45 3.01
CA HIS A 103 6.03 8.20 3.04
C HIS A 103 6.35 6.84 2.41
N PRO A 104 7.23 6.77 1.39
CA PRO A 104 7.58 5.52 0.73
C PRO A 104 8.64 4.70 1.48
N PHE A 105 8.36 3.41 1.65
CA PHE A 105 9.26 2.39 2.15
C PHE A 105 9.58 1.39 1.03
N TYR A 106 10.82 0.88 1.00
CA TYR A 106 11.18 -0.15 0.02
C TYR A 106 10.81 -1.53 0.54
N GLU A 107 9.73 -2.11 0.02
CA GLU A 107 9.31 -3.48 0.30
C GLU A 107 9.91 -4.43 -0.74
N LYS A 108 10.38 -5.60 -0.31
CA LYS A 108 11.21 -6.51 -1.11
C LYS A 108 10.54 -6.96 -2.41
N GLU A 109 9.26 -7.33 -2.36
CA GLU A 109 8.56 -7.82 -3.54
C GLU A 109 7.91 -6.68 -4.34
N LYS A 110 7.37 -5.69 -3.63
CA LYS A 110 6.51 -4.63 -4.15
C LYS A 110 7.31 -3.43 -4.66
N GLY A 111 8.54 -3.23 -4.19
CA GLY A 111 9.30 -2.00 -4.38
C GLY A 111 8.78 -0.90 -3.46
N TRP A 112 8.74 0.35 -3.94
CA TRP A 112 8.29 1.49 -3.13
C TRP A 112 6.80 1.40 -2.75
N VAL A 113 6.49 1.20 -1.48
CA VAL A 113 5.12 1.17 -0.94
C VAL A 113 4.93 2.34 0.02
N CYS A 114 3.85 3.10 -0.11
CA CYS A 114 3.61 4.22 0.80
C CYS A 114 3.12 3.71 2.17
N ALA A 115 3.36 4.46 3.25
CA ALA A 115 3.01 4.06 4.61
C ALA A 115 1.55 3.58 4.77
N ILE A 116 0.59 4.32 4.19
CA ILE A 116 -0.85 3.99 4.18
C ILE A 116 -1.18 2.67 3.47
N GLN A 117 -0.27 2.13 2.67
CA GLN A 117 -0.44 0.91 1.87
C GLN A 117 0.38 -0.26 2.40
N LEU A 118 1.21 -0.06 3.42
CA LEU A 118 1.89 -1.14 4.08
C LEU A 118 0.89 -2.03 4.82
N GLN A 119 1.22 -3.30 4.91
CA GLN A 119 0.44 -4.31 5.61
C GLN A 119 1.32 -5.05 6.61
N VAL A 120 0.72 -5.52 7.70
CA VAL A 120 1.38 -6.46 8.61
C VAL A 120 1.82 -7.69 7.80
N GLY A 121 3.09 -8.07 7.96
CA GLY A 121 3.76 -9.13 7.19
C GLY A 121 4.57 -8.63 5.99
N ASP A 122 4.47 -7.35 5.61
CA ASP A 122 5.34 -6.76 4.59
C ASP A 122 6.81 -6.76 5.04
N ARG A 123 7.73 -6.99 4.10
CA ARG A 123 9.16 -7.16 4.39
C ARG A 123 9.96 -5.99 3.81
N LEU A 124 10.42 -5.12 4.70
CA LEU A 124 11.13 -3.90 4.34
C LEU A 124 12.63 -4.17 4.20
N CYS A 125 13.22 -3.70 3.11
CA CYS A 125 14.65 -3.91 2.86
C CYS A 125 15.51 -3.06 3.79
N THR A 126 16.54 -3.70 4.34
CA THR A 126 17.55 -3.05 5.15
C THR A 126 18.83 -2.75 4.34
N ILE A 127 19.73 -1.94 4.88
CA ILE A 127 21.03 -1.65 4.24
C ILE A 127 21.90 -2.91 4.05
N GLU A 128 21.71 -3.94 4.88
CA GLU A 128 22.50 -5.18 4.86
C GLU A 128 21.96 -6.18 3.82
N GLY A 129 20.85 -5.84 3.15
CA GLY A 129 20.16 -6.72 2.21
C GLY A 129 19.22 -7.73 2.89
N GLU A 130 19.15 -7.70 4.22
CA GLU A 130 18.19 -8.43 5.05
C GLU A 130 16.81 -7.74 5.04
N GLU A 131 15.87 -8.27 5.83
CA GLU A 131 14.47 -7.83 5.87
C GLU A 131 13.99 -7.58 7.31
N GLU A 132 13.25 -6.49 7.48
CA GLU A 132 12.45 -6.22 8.68
C GLU A 132 10.97 -6.45 8.38
N VAL A 133 10.30 -7.26 9.20
CA VAL A 133 8.88 -7.59 9.01
C VAL A 133 8.02 -6.57 9.73
N VAL A 134 7.03 -6.00 9.05
CA VAL A 134 6.03 -5.13 9.68
C VAL A 134 5.12 -5.98 10.59
N THR A 135 5.12 -5.69 11.89
CA THR A 135 4.34 -6.45 12.88
C THR A 135 3.12 -5.70 13.39
N SER A 136 3.13 -4.37 13.35
CA SER A 136 1.97 -3.53 13.68
C SER A 136 1.95 -2.25 12.85
N ILE A 137 0.74 -1.75 12.57
CA ILE A 137 0.50 -0.45 11.95
C ILE A 137 -0.66 0.21 12.69
N GLU A 138 -0.39 1.36 13.30
CA GLU A 138 -1.41 2.17 13.97
C GLU A 138 -1.53 3.52 13.28
N LYS A 139 -2.77 4.03 13.21
CA LYS A 139 -3.07 5.35 12.62
C LYS A 139 -3.68 6.24 13.68
N GLU A 140 -3.09 7.42 13.84
CA GLU A 140 -3.57 8.45 14.73
C GLU A 140 -3.87 9.74 13.95
N ARG A 141 -4.93 10.44 14.35
CA ARG A 141 -5.20 11.81 13.89
C ARG A 141 -4.90 12.78 15.04
N VAL A 142 -4.02 13.75 14.78
CA VAL A 142 -3.59 14.77 15.74
C VAL A 142 -4.23 16.09 15.34
N GLU A 143 -5.27 16.52 16.05
CA GLU A 143 -6.07 17.70 15.66
C GLU A 143 -5.25 19.00 15.74
N GLU A 144 -4.39 19.13 16.74
CA GLU A 144 -3.51 20.29 16.90
C GLU A 144 -2.33 20.31 15.90
N GLY A 145 -2.15 19.21 15.15
CA GLY A 145 -0.99 19.00 14.30
C GLY A 145 0.26 18.58 15.06
N VAL A 146 1.22 18.00 14.36
CA VAL A 146 2.53 17.63 14.89
C VAL A 146 3.60 18.03 13.88
N LEU A 147 4.75 18.49 14.39
CA LEU A 147 5.91 18.78 13.56
C LEU A 147 6.45 17.49 12.95
N VAL A 148 6.73 17.56 11.67
CA VAL A 148 7.30 16.46 10.89
C VAL A 148 8.42 16.97 10.01
N TYR A 149 9.41 16.11 9.85
CA TYR A 149 10.71 16.42 9.28
C TYR A 149 10.97 15.55 8.04
N ASN A 150 11.63 16.14 7.06
CA ASN A 150 12.21 15.43 5.92
C ASN A 150 13.46 16.19 5.50
N PHE A 151 14.29 15.61 4.65
CA PHE A 151 15.43 16.30 4.06
C PHE A 151 15.58 15.92 2.59
N GLU A 152 16.63 16.39 1.91
CA GLU A 152 16.96 16.00 0.54
C GLU A 152 18.39 15.48 0.45
N VAL A 153 18.49 14.32 -0.18
CA VAL A 153 19.65 13.63 -0.75
C VAL A 153 20.51 14.41 -1.75
N GLU A 154 21.84 14.54 -1.64
CA GLU A 154 22.65 14.79 -2.85
C GLU A 154 22.63 13.55 -3.76
N GLU A 155 22.37 13.78 -5.05
CA GLU A 155 22.35 12.79 -6.16
C GLU A 155 21.30 11.67 -6.07
N TRP A 156 20.99 11.18 -4.87
CA TRP A 156 20.06 10.09 -4.61
C TRP A 156 18.81 10.58 -3.89
N ASN A 157 17.74 9.79 -3.95
CA ASN A 157 16.44 10.14 -3.35
C ASN A 157 16.01 9.17 -2.24
N SER A 158 16.97 8.48 -1.63
CA SER A 158 16.71 7.50 -0.58
C SER A 158 17.64 7.67 0.61
N TYR A 159 17.23 7.18 1.77
CA TYR A 159 18.02 7.16 2.99
C TYR A 159 17.53 6.05 3.93
N TYR A 160 18.27 5.81 5.02
CA TYR A 160 17.98 4.74 5.97
C TYR A 160 17.52 5.26 7.33
N VAL A 161 16.43 4.67 7.85
CA VAL A 161 15.80 5.05 9.11
C VAL A 161 15.70 3.88 10.10
N ALA A 162 15.44 4.21 11.37
CA ALA A 162 15.22 3.28 12.48
C ALA A 162 16.41 2.38 12.80
N GLU A 163 16.31 1.59 13.87
CA GLU A 163 17.37 0.66 14.26
C GLU A 163 17.67 -0.39 13.18
N GLY A 164 16.63 -0.92 12.53
CA GLY A 164 16.73 -1.89 11.45
C GLY A 164 17.29 -1.38 10.12
N LYS A 165 17.74 -0.11 10.04
CA LYS A 165 18.32 0.49 8.82
C LYS A 165 17.40 0.30 7.60
N VAL A 166 16.14 0.68 7.73
CA VAL A 166 15.11 0.50 6.70
C VAL A 166 15.24 1.54 5.60
N LEU A 167 15.18 1.10 4.35
CA LEU A 167 15.29 1.97 3.18
C LEU A 167 13.98 2.72 2.90
N VAL A 168 14.05 4.05 2.90
CA VAL A 168 12.94 4.97 2.61
C VAL A 168 13.35 5.97 1.53
N HIS A 169 12.37 6.69 0.97
CA HIS A 169 12.60 7.62 -0.14
C HIS A 169 12.04 9.02 0.11
N ASN A 170 12.75 10.07 -0.33
CA ASN A 170 12.37 11.47 -0.13
C ASN A 170 11.03 11.87 -0.79
N ALA A 171 10.74 11.41 -2.01
CA ALA A 171 9.46 11.54 -2.72
C ALA A 171 9.27 10.53 -3.89
N ALA A 172 8.86 9.28 -3.62
CA ALA A 172 8.79 8.25 -4.66
C ALA A 172 7.60 8.51 -5.61
N LYS A 173 7.88 8.97 -6.84
CA LYS A 173 6.84 9.41 -7.80
C LYS A 173 5.86 8.32 -8.24
N ARG A 174 6.15 7.04 -7.97
CA ARG A 174 5.31 5.88 -8.31
C ARG A 174 5.37 4.84 -7.20
N CYS A 175 4.23 4.50 -6.62
CA CYS A 175 4.13 3.34 -5.76
C CYS A 175 4.30 2.04 -6.58
N GLY A 176 5.26 1.22 -6.16
CA GLY A 176 5.55 -0.11 -6.69
C GLY A 176 4.43 -1.13 -6.43
N LEU A 177 3.54 -0.89 -5.47
CA LEU A 177 2.38 -1.75 -5.22
C LEU A 177 1.55 -1.96 -6.50
N VAL A 178 1.34 -0.92 -7.33
CA VAL A 178 0.62 -1.07 -8.62
C VAL A 178 1.37 -2.00 -9.56
N LYS A 179 2.69 -1.84 -9.67
CA LYS A 179 3.53 -2.67 -10.55
C LYS A 179 3.53 -4.11 -10.06
N TRP A 180 3.62 -4.32 -8.75
CA TRP A 180 3.58 -5.61 -8.11
C TRP A 180 2.23 -6.29 -8.29
N LEU A 181 1.13 -5.60 -8.01
CA LEU A 181 -0.22 -6.06 -8.28
C LEU A 181 -0.41 -6.42 -9.76
N ARG A 182 0.20 -5.67 -10.69
CA ARG A 182 0.21 -6.03 -12.13
C ARG A 182 1.13 -7.21 -12.45
N SER A 183 2.23 -7.40 -11.74
CA SER A 183 3.13 -8.56 -11.93
C SER A 183 2.55 -9.85 -11.36
N LYS A 184 1.77 -9.75 -10.27
CA LYS A 184 0.96 -10.83 -9.70
C LYS A 184 -0.36 -11.00 -10.48
N GLY A 185 -0.86 -9.91 -11.07
CA GLY A 185 -2.07 -9.77 -11.89
C GLY A 185 -1.80 -9.63 -13.40
N GLY A 186 -0.71 -10.21 -13.87
CA GLY A 186 -0.51 -10.62 -15.26
C GLY A 186 -0.83 -12.10 -15.45
N SER A 187 -1.55 -12.69 -14.51
CA SER A 187 -2.15 -14.02 -14.62
C SER A 187 -3.63 -13.87 -14.94
N ASN A 188 -4.10 -14.61 -15.94
CA ASN A 188 -5.47 -14.69 -16.44
C ASN A 188 -6.49 -15.21 -15.38
N THR A 189 -6.68 -14.55 -14.24
CA THR A 189 -7.60 -15.04 -13.19
C THR A 189 -8.46 -13.98 -12.50
N ASN A 190 -8.68 -12.80 -13.12
CA ASN A 190 -9.78 -11.94 -12.65
C ASN A 190 -11.08 -12.74 -12.72
N LYS A 191 -11.68 -12.97 -11.55
CA LYS A 191 -12.95 -13.67 -11.44
C LYS A 191 -14.05 -12.69 -11.76
N LEU A 192 -14.98 -13.15 -12.59
CA LEU A 192 -16.22 -12.44 -12.86
C LEU A 192 -17.23 -12.85 -11.79
N PHE A 193 -18.26 -12.02 -11.63
CA PHE A 193 -19.47 -12.52 -11.00
C PHE A 193 -20.05 -13.65 -11.84
N LYS A 194 -20.74 -14.57 -11.17
CA LYS A 194 -21.41 -15.72 -11.79
C LYS A 194 -22.27 -15.35 -13.00
N ASN A 195 -22.83 -14.13 -13.02
CA ASN A 195 -23.39 -13.49 -14.20
C ASN A 195 -23.51 -11.97 -13.98
N GLN A 196 -23.77 -11.22 -15.06
CA GLN A 196 -23.90 -9.76 -15.02
C GLN A 196 -25.06 -9.28 -14.13
N SER A 197 -26.21 -9.96 -14.15
CA SER A 197 -27.36 -9.57 -13.32
C SER A 197 -27.04 -9.62 -11.82
N LEU A 198 -26.24 -10.61 -11.41
CA LEU A 198 -25.81 -10.75 -10.02
C LEU A 198 -24.82 -9.65 -9.62
N LEU A 199 -23.93 -9.26 -10.53
CA LEU A 199 -23.05 -8.10 -10.33
C LEU A 199 -23.87 -6.81 -10.15
N ASP A 200 -24.82 -6.56 -11.03
CA ASP A 200 -25.66 -5.36 -11.00
C ASP A 200 -26.50 -5.31 -9.70
N GLU A 201 -27.10 -6.43 -9.28
CA GLU A 201 -27.86 -6.55 -8.04
C GLU A 201 -26.99 -6.27 -6.80
N HIS A 202 -25.83 -6.91 -6.72
CA HIS A 202 -24.93 -6.75 -5.58
C HIS A 202 -24.33 -5.35 -5.51
N TYR A 203 -23.93 -4.79 -6.64
CA TYR A 203 -23.46 -3.41 -6.70
C TYR A 203 -24.56 -2.42 -6.28
N GLY A 204 -25.78 -2.59 -6.79
CA GLY A 204 -26.92 -1.75 -6.40
C GLY A 204 -27.24 -1.82 -4.90
N LYS A 205 -26.98 -2.96 -4.27
CA LYS A 205 -27.25 -3.18 -2.84
C LYS A 205 -26.12 -2.73 -1.92
N HIS A 206 -24.86 -2.91 -2.32
CA HIS A 206 -23.69 -2.77 -1.44
C HIS A 206 -22.69 -1.71 -1.89
N GLY A 207 -22.78 -1.24 -3.13
CA GLY A 207 -21.81 -0.31 -3.72
C GLY A 207 -21.68 0.98 -2.91
N GLN A 208 -22.81 1.58 -2.48
CA GLN A 208 -22.77 2.82 -1.68
C GLN A 208 -22.13 2.61 -0.30
N GLU A 209 -22.44 1.50 0.38
CA GLU A 209 -21.85 1.22 1.69
C GLU A 209 -20.33 1.08 1.59
N ILE A 210 -19.85 0.42 0.54
CA ILE A 210 -18.42 0.27 0.29
C ILE A 210 -17.79 1.61 -0.08
N ALA A 211 -18.45 2.41 -0.92
CA ALA A 211 -18.04 3.76 -1.27
C ALA A 211 -17.83 4.63 -0.02
N ASP A 212 -18.78 4.58 0.91
CA ASP A 212 -18.73 5.32 2.18
C ASP A 212 -17.57 4.86 3.08
N VAL A 213 -17.31 3.55 3.13
CA VAL A 213 -16.19 2.97 3.89
C VAL A 213 -14.84 3.39 3.31
N LEU A 214 -14.74 3.48 1.98
CA LEU A 214 -13.53 3.86 1.26
C LEU A 214 -13.36 5.39 1.14
N GLY A 215 -14.42 6.16 1.42
CA GLY A 215 -14.45 7.61 1.17
C GLY A 215 -14.40 7.97 -0.32
N ASP A 216 -14.90 7.10 -1.21
CA ASP A 216 -14.90 7.32 -2.66
C ASP A 216 -16.28 7.76 -3.17
N SER A 217 -16.46 9.08 -3.37
CA SER A 217 -17.71 9.63 -3.91
C SER A 217 -17.98 9.28 -5.38
N ASN A 218 -17.00 8.72 -6.09
CA ASN A 218 -17.10 8.33 -7.50
C ASN A 218 -16.97 6.81 -7.67
N TYR A 219 -17.43 6.04 -6.68
CA TYR A 219 -17.37 4.58 -6.71
C TYR A 219 -18.29 4.02 -7.80
N SER A 220 -17.75 3.19 -8.68
CA SER A 220 -18.43 2.65 -9.85
C SER A 220 -18.50 1.12 -9.79
N ILE A 221 -19.36 0.52 -10.61
CA ILE A 221 -19.48 -0.95 -10.71
C ILE A 221 -18.17 -1.62 -11.14
N ASP A 222 -17.37 -0.95 -11.96
CA ASP A 222 -16.04 -1.43 -12.34
C ASP A 222 -15.09 -1.45 -11.14
N LYS A 223 -15.07 -0.37 -10.33
CA LYS A 223 -14.28 -0.31 -9.09
C LYS A 223 -14.72 -1.36 -8.08
N TYR A 224 -16.01 -1.61 -8.00
CA TYR A 224 -16.57 -2.65 -7.15
C TYR A 224 -16.08 -4.05 -7.54
N LEU A 225 -16.00 -4.35 -8.84
CA LEU A 225 -15.46 -5.62 -9.34
C LEU A 225 -13.94 -5.71 -9.13
N ASP A 226 -13.21 -4.60 -9.31
CA ASP A 226 -11.78 -4.52 -9.08
C ASP A 226 -11.44 -4.75 -7.60
N ASP A 227 -12.19 -4.15 -6.68
CA ASP A 227 -12.00 -4.34 -5.23
C ASP A 227 -12.34 -5.75 -4.79
N ALA A 228 -13.37 -6.37 -5.37
CA ALA A 228 -13.68 -7.77 -5.11
C ALA A 228 -12.51 -8.69 -5.52
N ASN A 229 -11.92 -8.44 -6.70
CA ASN A 229 -10.74 -9.17 -7.16
C ASN A 229 -9.49 -8.86 -6.34
N TYR A 230 -9.35 -7.62 -5.85
CA TYR A 230 -8.28 -7.26 -4.92
C TYR A 230 -8.36 -8.08 -3.63
N ILE A 231 -9.55 -8.23 -3.04
CA ILE A 231 -9.76 -9.04 -1.85
C ILE A 231 -9.51 -10.52 -2.12
N ILE A 232 -9.89 -11.05 -3.28
CA ILE A 232 -9.58 -12.45 -3.64
C ILE A 232 -8.07 -12.68 -3.71
N ASN A 233 -7.33 -11.73 -4.27
CA ASN A 233 -5.90 -11.90 -4.51
C ASN A 233 -5.02 -11.60 -3.29
N ASN A 234 -5.49 -10.77 -2.35
CA ASN A 234 -4.68 -10.26 -1.24
C ASN A 234 -5.32 -10.50 0.14
N GLY A 235 -6.57 -10.94 0.21
CA GLY A 235 -7.27 -11.21 1.45
C GLY A 235 -6.98 -12.60 2.02
N THR A 236 -7.44 -12.82 3.25
CA THR A 236 -7.37 -14.12 3.91
C THR A 236 -8.57 -14.97 3.52
N TYR A 237 -8.32 -16.19 3.06
CA TYR A 237 -9.39 -17.13 2.76
C TYR A 237 -10.04 -17.67 4.04
N ALA A 238 -11.35 -17.59 4.14
CA ALA A 238 -12.18 -18.13 5.21
C ALA A 238 -12.93 -19.38 4.71
N PRO A 239 -12.47 -20.60 5.04
CA PRO A 239 -13.08 -21.85 4.56
C PRO A 239 -14.56 -22.00 4.93
N GLU A 240 -14.96 -21.53 6.11
CA GLU A 240 -16.34 -21.60 6.62
C GLU A 240 -17.31 -20.76 5.80
N LEU A 241 -16.82 -19.65 5.24
CA LEU A 241 -17.60 -18.74 4.40
C LEU A 241 -17.39 -18.99 2.91
N ASN A 242 -16.44 -19.85 2.53
CA ASN A 242 -16.04 -20.09 1.14
C ASN A 242 -15.74 -18.79 0.38
N GLY A 243 -14.91 -17.96 0.98
CA GLY A 243 -14.63 -16.64 0.45
C GLY A 243 -13.42 -15.98 1.09
N TYR A 244 -13.02 -14.86 0.52
CA TYR A 244 -11.89 -14.07 0.98
C TYR A 244 -12.37 -12.89 1.81
N VAL A 245 -11.59 -12.54 2.83
CA VAL A 245 -11.85 -11.43 3.74
C VAL A 245 -10.63 -10.52 3.75
N SER A 246 -10.84 -9.21 3.66
CA SER A 246 -9.78 -8.23 3.84
C SER A 246 -10.26 -7.08 4.71
N PHE A 247 -9.36 -6.53 5.52
CA PHE A 247 -9.64 -5.34 6.32
C PHE A 247 -9.91 -4.15 5.40
N MET A 248 -10.90 -3.31 5.75
CA MET A 248 -11.19 -2.09 5.00
C MET A 248 -11.04 -0.86 5.87
N SER A 249 -11.77 -0.77 6.99
CA SER A 249 -11.69 0.38 7.89
C SER A 249 -12.35 0.09 9.24
N GLY A 250 -11.73 0.55 10.34
CA GLY A 250 -12.28 0.43 11.68
C GLY A 250 -12.62 -1.02 12.07
N LYS A 251 -13.90 -1.36 12.20
CA LYS A 251 -14.38 -2.73 12.48
C LYS A 251 -14.98 -3.42 11.25
N LYS A 252 -14.78 -2.87 10.06
CA LYS A 252 -15.39 -3.30 8.81
C LYS A 252 -14.37 -4.00 7.91
N TYR A 253 -14.79 -5.11 7.34
CA TYR A 253 -14.02 -5.97 6.46
C TYR A 253 -14.81 -6.21 5.18
N GLY A 254 -14.12 -6.21 4.04
CA GLY A 254 -14.70 -6.65 2.78
C GLY A 254 -14.71 -8.16 2.73
N PHE A 255 -15.83 -8.75 2.33
CA PHE A 255 -15.97 -10.19 2.13
C PHE A 255 -16.39 -10.49 0.71
N VAL A 256 -15.66 -11.38 0.05
CA VAL A 256 -15.94 -11.85 -1.31
C VAL A 256 -16.19 -13.35 -1.29
N GLY A 257 -17.45 -13.74 -1.51
CA GLY A 257 -17.86 -15.14 -1.53
C GLY A 257 -17.74 -15.73 -2.92
N LEU A 258 -17.31 -17.00 -3.00
CA LEU A 258 -17.09 -17.70 -4.27
C LEU A 258 -18.08 -18.84 -4.46
N ASP A 259 -18.40 -19.13 -5.71
CA ASP A 259 -19.11 -20.35 -6.11
C ASP A 259 -18.16 -21.55 -5.97
N ARG A 260 -18.58 -22.61 -5.27
CA ARG A 260 -17.70 -23.75 -4.94
C ARG A 260 -17.24 -24.56 -6.16
N THR A 261 -17.96 -24.47 -7.28
CA THR A 261 -17.70 -25.29 -8.47
C THR A 261 -16.90 -24.50 -9.51
N THR A 262 -17.33 -23.28 -9.79
CA THR A 262 -16.73 -22.42 -10.82
C THR A 262 -15.62 -21.54 -10.26
N GLY A 263 -15.69 -21.24 -8.96
CA GLY A 263 -14.88 -20.21 -8.32
C GLY A 263 -15.28 -18.80 -8.72
N ASP A 264 -16.40 -18.58 -9.40
CA ASP A 264 -16.88 -17.24 -9.76
C ASP A 264 -17.33 -16.47 -8.52
N ILE A 265 -17.32 -15.14 -8.60
CA ILE A 265 -17.80 -14.29 -7.53
C ILE A 265 -19.32 -14.46 -7.39
N THR A 266 -19.76 -14.73 -6.17
CA THR A 266 -21.18 -14.83 -5.83
C THR A 266 -21.66 -13.63 -5.04
N THR A 267 -20.76 -12.98 -4.30
CA THR A 267 -21.09 -11.78 -3.52
C THR A 267 -19.83 -10.99 -3.20
N PHE A 268 -19.98 -9.67 -3.08
CA PHE A 268 -19.05 -8.80 -2.40
C PHE A 268 -19.88 -7.88 -1.48
N HIS A 269 -19.49 -7.73 -0.22
CA HIS A 269 -20.14 -6.81 0.73
C HIS A 269 -19.28 -6.60 1.97
N ILE A 270 -19.65 -5.63 2.79
CA ILE A 270 -19.02 -5.38 4.09
C ILE A 270 -19.54 -6.37 5.14
N LYS A 271 -18.63 -6.85 5.99
CA LYS A 271 -18.92 -7.56 7.24
C LYS A 271 -18.27 -6.85 8.42
N ASN A 272 -18.95 -6.86 9.56
CA ASN A 272 -18.35 -6.41 10.81
C ASN A 272 -17.46 -7.49 11.42
N ILE A 273 -16.41 -7.08 12.12
CA ILE A 273 -15.48 -7.99 12.82
C ILE A 273 -16.21 -8.93 13.78
N SER A 274 -17.24 -8.43 14.48
CA SER A 274 -18.07 -9.23 15.39
C SER A 274 -18.84 -10.35 14.71
N GLU A 275 -19.18 -10.19 13.42
CA GLU A 275 -19.78 -11.26 12.63
C GLU A 275 -18.74 -12.27 12.17
N LEU A 276 -17.56 -11.81 11.79
CA LEU A 276 -16.46 -12.66 11.35
C LEU A 276 -15.94 -13.55 12.48
N ILE A 277 -15.77 -13.02 13.69
CA ILE A 277 -15.42 -13.80 14.89
C ILE A 277 -16.41 -14.97 15.12
N LYS A 278 -17.70 -14.75 14.82
CA LYS A 278 -18.74 -15.77 15.00
C LYS A 278 -18.79 -16.78 13.85
N LYS A 279 -18.60 -16.33 12.61
CA LYS A 279 -18.88 -17.12 11.40
C LYS A 279 -17.63 -17.70 10.71
N ALA A 280 -16.45 -17.18 11.01
CA ALA A 280 -15.18 -17.58 10.42
C ALA A 280 -14.07 -17.59 11.51
N PRO A 281 -14.17 -18.49 12.50
CA PRO A 281 -13.17 -18.60 13.57
C PRO A 281 -11.76 -18.90 13.06
N SER A 282 -11.62 -19.52 11.87
CA SER A 282 -10.33 -19.75 11.21
C SER A 282 -9.52 -18.48 10.94
N LEU A 283 -10.16 -17.31 10.92
CA LEU A 283 -9.48 -16.02 10.70
C LEU A 283 -8.66 -15.56 11.92
N GLY A 284 -8.76 -16.24 13.06
CA GLY A 284 -7.92 -15.98 14.23
C GLY A 284 -8.20 -14.66 14.96
N PHE A 285 -9.35 -14.02 14.69
CA PHE A 285 -9.76 -12.84 15.43
C PHE A 285 -10.08 -13.19 16.89
N GLU A 286 -9.41 -12.54 17.83
CA GLU A 286 -9.68 -12.69 19.26
C GLU A 286 -11.05 -12.07 19.64
N ARG A 287 -11.67 -12.60 20.69
CA ARG A 287 -13.03 -12.23 21.14
C ARG A 287 -13.07 -10.96 21.97
#